data_AF-A0A3B9SI27-F1
#
_entry.id   AF-A0A3B9SI27-F1
#
_cell.length_a   1.000
_cell.length_b   1.000
_cell.length_c   1.000
_cell.angle_alpha   90.00
_cell.angle_beta   90.00
_cell.angle_gamma   90.00
#
_symmetry.space_group_name_H-M   'P 1'
#
loop_
_entity.id
_entity.type
_entity.pdbx_description
1 polymer ?
#
loop_
_entity_poly.entity_id
_entity_poly.type
_entity_poly.pdbx_seq_one_letter_code
_entity_poly.pdbx_strand_id
1 'polypeptide(L)'
;MKNKADVKALNILIERLQKKGASISENIKDDSEYFWDDFSGRLLGINWSFKYIVGPISFAGLGALKRIDISVNDITSLDITQNKELVFLDCSVNRLKELDITGNGNLEQLKCLDNDLIRLETFANPLLNSVECDENKLRKLDFSANPCLKYLWCDDNNLIKLNLSKNKNLVRLSCEYNNLKILFLPEPNRIIDLQTDENVKIMRIIDNEEE
;
A
#
# COMPACT_ATOMS: atom_id res chain seq x y z
N MET A 1 -17.62 21.65 -13.23
CA MET A 1 -18.71 20.63 -13.14
C MET A 1 -18.07 19.26 -13.01
N LYS A 2 -18.62 18.34 -12.21
CA LYS A 2 -18.02 17.00 -12.04
C LYS A 2 -18.21 16.14 -13.29
N ASN A 3 -17.26 15.27 -13.58
CA ASN A 3 -17.24 14.43 -14.77
C ASN A 3 -18.39 13.40 -14.73
N LYS A 4 -19.19 13.35 -15.79
CA LYS A 4 -20.41 12.52 -15.82
C LYS A 4 -20.11 11.01 -15.76
N ALA A 5 -18.99 10.55 -16.33
CA ALA A 5 -18.64 9.14 -16.33
C ALA A 5 -18.17 8.70 -14.94
N ASP A 6 -17.32 9.50 -14.29
CA ASP A 6 -16.86 9.24 -12.92
C ASP A 6 -18.04 9.26 -11.93
N VAL A 7 -18.95 10.25 -12.03
CA VAL A 7 -20.16 10.32 -11.18
C VAL A 7 -21.03 9.07 -11.35
N LYS A 8 -21.22 8.61 -12.60
CA LYS A 8 -22.00 7.40 -12.86
C LYS A 8 -21.33 6.15 -12.25
N ALA A 9 -20.03 5.99 -12.46
CA ALA A 9 -19.28 4.85 -11.93
C ALA A 9 -19.28 4.85 -10.39
N LEU A 10 -19.07 6.03 -9.78
CA LEU A 10 -19.10 6.23 -8.33
C LEU A 10 -20.46 5.87 -7.73
N ASN A 11 -21.57 6.39 -8.28
CA ASN A 11 -22.90 6.11 -7.74
C ASN A 11 -23.27 4.61 -7.81
N ILE A 12 -22.91 3.92 -8.90
CA ILE A 12 -23.12 2.47 -9.03
C ILE A 12 -22.33 1.72 -7.94
N LEU A 13 -21.09 2.14 -7.67
CA LEU A 13 -20.25 1.55 -6.63
C LEU A 13 -20.85 1.80 -5.23
N ILE A 14 -21.24 3.04 -4.92
CA ILE A 14 -21.87 3.43 -3.65
C ILE A 14 -23.12 2.58 -3.41
N GLU A 15 -24.04 2.53 -4.37
CA GLU A 15 -25.30 1.78 -4.23
C GLU A 15 -25.04 0.28 -3.95
N ARG A 16 -24.06 -0.31 -4.65
CA ARG A 16 -23.67 -1.71 -4.44
C ARG A 16 -23.14 -1.96 -3.02
N LEU A 17 -22.34 -1.04 -2.49
CA LEU A 17 -21.73 -1.18 -1.17
C LEU A 17 -22.74 -0.91 -0.05
N GLN A 18 -23.57 0.12 -0.18
CA GLN A 18 -24.64 0.43 0.78
C GLN A 18 -25.69 -0.69 0.87
N LYS A 19 -26.00 -1.39 -0.23
CA LYS A 19 -26.83 -2.61 -0.20
C LYS A 19 -26.27 -3.72 0.69
N LYS A 20 -24.96 -3.69 0.98
CA LYS A 20 -24.28 -4.60 1.90
C LYS A 20 -24.06 -4.00 3.30
N GLY A 21 -24.60 -2.81 3.57
CA GLY A 21 -24.52 -2.13 4.87
C GLY A 21 -23.39 -1.10 5.00
N ALA A 22 -22.66 -0.78 3.92
CA ALA A 22 -21.62 0.23 3.98
C ALA A 22 -22.20 1.63 4.25
N SER A 23 -21.57 2.40 5.13
CA SER A 23 -21.98 3.75 5.53
C SER A 23 -21.25 4.82 4.69
N ILE A 24 -21.51 4.85 3.39
CA ILE A 24 -20.89 5.76 2.42
C ILE A 24 -21.83 6.92 2.07
N SER A 25 -21.29 8.13 1.94
CA SER A 25 -22.05 9.33 1.61
C SER A 25 -22.52 9.32 0.15
N GLU A 26 -23.83 9.47 -0.12
CA GLU A 26 -24.35 9.66 -1.49
C GLU A 26 -24.12 11.09 -2.01
N ASN A 27 -23.78 12.02 -1.11
CA ASN A 27 -23.45 13.39 -1.49
C ASN A 27 -22.06 13.39 -2.12
N ILE A 28 -21.99 13.33 -3.46
CA ILE A 28 -20.73 13.37 -4.21
C ILE A 28 -19.92 14.67 -4.03
N LYS A 29 -20.44 15.67 -3.30
CA LYS A 29 -19.72 16.89 -2.88
C LYS A 29 -19.26 16.85 -1.43
N ASP A 30 -19.35 15.70 -0.79
CA ASP A 30 -18.80 15.47 0.54
C ASP A 30 -17.27 15.45 0.43
N ASP A 31 -16.66 16.61 0.69
CA ASP A 31 -15.21 16.80 0.57
C ASP A 31 -14.42 16.00 1.62
N SER A 32 -15.10 15.33 2.57
CA SER A 32 -14.46 14.37 3.48
C SER A 32 -14.26 12.99 2.85
N GLU A 33 -15.08 12.63 1.85
CA GLU A 33 -15.03 11.33 1.16
C GLU A 33 -14.56 11.44 -0.29
N TYR A 34 -14.80 12.55 -0.98
CA TYR A 34 -14.59 12.68 -2.43
C TYR A 34 -13.71 13.87 -2.79
N PHE A 35 -12.56 13.59 -3.40
CA PHE A 35 -11.64 14.61 -3.88
C PHE A 35 -11.76 14.73 -5.39
N TRP A 36 -12.21 15.88 -5.85
CA TRP A 36 -12.43 16.14 -7.27
C TRP A 36 -11.46 17.18 -7.79
N ASP A 37 -11.01 17.01 -9.03
CA ASP A 37 -10.25 18.04 -9.73
C ASP A 37 -11.16 19.20 -10.15
N ASP A 38 -10.80 20.43 -9.80
CA ASP A 38 -11.62 21.61 -10.10
C ASP A 38 -11.65 21.96 -11.60
N PHE A 39 -10.59 21.62 -12.33
CA PHE A 39 -10.45 21.94 -13.75
C PHE A 39 -11.13 20.89 -14.64
N SER A 40 -10.73 19.63 -14.52
CA SER A 40 -11.23 18.52 -15.33
C SER A 40 -12.53 17.91 -14.81
N GLY A 41 -12.87 18.16 -13.54
CA GLY A 41 -14.01 17.55 -12.87
C GLY A 41 -13.84 16.06 -12.60
N ARG A 42 -12.65 15.47 -12.79
CA ARG A 42 -12.39 14.04 -12.55
C ARG A 42 -12.30 13.73 -11.05
N LEU A 43 -12.70 12.52 -10.65
CA LEU A 43 -12.53 12.06 -9.27
C LEU A 43 -11.07 11.65 -9.05
N LEU A 44 -10.37 12.41 -8.22
CA LEU A 44 -8.96 12.20 -7.89
C LEU A 44 -8.75 11.38 -6.62
N GLY A 45 -9.73 11.33 -5.73
CA GLY A 45 -9.56 10.53 -4.53
C GLY A 45 -10.84 10.13 -3.86
N ILE A 46 -10.74 9.04 -3.09
CA ILE A 46 -11.79 8.50 -2.24
C ILE A 46 -11.21 8.29 -0.84
N ASN A 47 -11.95 8.73 0.17
CA ASN A 47 -11.72 8.38 1.58
C ASN A 47 -12.97 7.67 2.14
N TRP A 48 -12.88 6.35 2.16
CA TRP A 48 -13.84 5.43 2.74
C TRP A 48 -13.24 4.63 3.89
N SER A 49 -12.39 5.28 4.68
CA SER A 49 -11.96 4.73 5.96
C SER A 49 -13.16 4.58 6.92
N PHE A 50 -13.23 3.47 7.66
CA PHE A 50 -14.28 3.22 8.66
C PHE A 50 -15.71 3.32 8.10
N LYS A 51 -15.97 2.64 6.97
CA LYS A 51 -17.28 2.70 6.27
C LYS A 51 -18.06 1.39 6.34
N TYR A 52 -17.63 0.41 7.13
CA TYR A 52 -18.25 -0.91 7.23
C TYR A 52 -18.38 -1.61 5.86
N ILE A 53 -17.41 -1.39 4.96
CA ILE A 53 -17.38 -2.02 3.65
C ILE A 53 -17.01 -3.50 3.83
N VAL A 54 -17.84 -4.40 3.29
CA VAL A 54 -17.66 -5.84 3.40
C VAL A 54 -17.50 -6.50 2.02
N GLY A 55 -16.60 -7.47 1.94
CA GLY A 55 -16.43 -8.30 0.74
C GLY A 55 -15.51 -7.66 -0.33
N PRO A 56 -15.66 -8.06 -1.61
CA PRO A 56 -14.79 -7.57 -2.68
C PRO A 56 -15.16 -6.15 -3.13
N ILE A 57 -14.16 -5.35 -3.48
CA ILE A 57 -14.30 -4.01 -4.07
C ILE A 57 -13.42 -3.85 -5.33
N SER A 58 -13.88 -3.04 -6.28
CA SER A 58 -13.13 -2.68 -7.48
C SER A 58 -13.40 -1.21 -7.80
N PHE A 59 -12.36 -0.49 -8.18
CA PHE A 59 -12.41 0.92 -8.61
C PHE A 59 -12.32 1.07 -10.14
N ALA A 60 -12.61 0.00 -10.88
CA ALA A 60 -12.69 0.03 -12.34
C ALA A 60 -13.63 1.16 -12.83
N GLY A 61 -13.19 1.87 -13.86
CA GLY A 61 -13.92 3.04 -14.41
C GLY A 61 -13.58 4.37 -13.73
N LEU A 62 -12.95 4.37 -12.55
CA LEU A 62 -12.47 5.56 -11.85
C LEU A 62 -10.96 5.77 -12.09
N GLY A 63 -10.55 5.77 -13.36
CA GLY A 63 -9.13 5.71 -13.75
C GLY A 63 -8.28 6.94 -13.43
N ALA A 64 -8.89 8.05 -12.99
CA ALA A 64 -8.17 9.26 -12.57
C ALA A 64 -7.84 9.30 -11.06
N LEU A 65 -8.25 8.27 -10.30
CA LEU A 65 -7.94 8.19 -8.87
C LEU A 65 -6.43 8.20 -8.64
N LYS A 66 -6.00 9.14 -7.81
CA LYS A 66 -4.63 9.30 -7.30
C LYS A 66 -4.51 8.89 -5.83
N ARG A 67 -5.61 8.95 -5.08
CA ARG A 67 -5.65 8.59 -3.65
C ARG A 67 -6.84 7.68 -3.36
N ILE A 68 -6.58 6.52 -2.78
CA ILE A 68 -7.62 5.64 -2.25
C ILE A 68 -7.28 5.37 -0.78
N ASP A 69 -8.22 5.69 0.09
CA ASP A 69 -8.20 5.27 1.49
C ASP A 69 -9.47 4.46 1.76
N ILE A 70 -9.29 3.18 2.06
CA ILE A 70 -10.34 2.21 2.40
C ILE A 70 -9.97 1.46 3.69
N SER A 71 -9.17 2.11 4.53
CA SER A 71 -8.69 1.53 5.78
C SER A 71 -9.84 1.21 6.76
N VAL A 72 -9.63 0.26 7.67
CA VAL A 72 -10.59 -0.08 8.73
C VAL A 72 -11.96 -0.49 8.18
N ASN A 73 -11.96 -1.58 7.41
CA ASN A 73 -13.15 -2.20 6.84
C ASN A 73 -13.01 -3.75 6.89
N ASP A 74 -13.95 -4.47 6.27
CA ASP A 74 -13.94 -5.94 6.16
C ASP A 74 -13.78 -6.37 4.69
N ILE A 75 -12.90 -5.68 3.95
CA ILE A 75 -12.63 -5.94 2.53
C ILE A 75 -11.82 -7.23 2.39
N THR A 76 -12.25 -8.10 1.48
CA THR A 76 -11.62 -9.42 1.26
C THR A 76 -10.83 -9.51 -0.05
N SER A 77 -11.11 -8.63 -1.01
CA SER A 77 -10.30 -8.45 -2.21
C SER A 77 -10.43 -7.02 -2.74
N LEU A 78 -9.36 -6.51 -3.33
CA LEU A 78 -9.26 -5.17 -3.90
C LEU A 78 -8.76 -5.25 -5.34
N ASP A 79 -9.53 -4.70 -6.28
CA ASP A 79 -9.10 -4.52 -7.66
C ASP A 79 -8.87 -3.02 -7.98
N ILE A 80 -7.61 -2.70 -8.20
CA ILE A 80 -7.10 -1.37 -8.58
C ILE A 80 -6.26 -1.41 -9.87
N THR A 81 -6.38 -2.50 -10.64
CA THR A 81 -5.53 -2.77 -11.82
C THR A 81 -5.68 -1.71 -12.93
N GLN A 82 -6.79 -0.97 -12.93
CA GLN A 82 -7.07 0.11 -13.89
C GLN A 82 -6.74 1.52 -13.36
N ASN A 83 -6.37 1.66 -12.08
CA ASN A 83 -6.09 2.95 -11.46
C ASN A 83 -4.60 3.31 -11.63
N LYS A 84 -4.17 3.50 -12.88
CA LYS A 84 -2.76 3.74 -13.26
C LYS A 84 -2.19 5.05 -12.71
N GLU A 85 -3.06 6.01 -12.39
CA GLU A 85 -2.69 7.30 -11.80
C GLU A 85 -2.57 7.26 -10.27
N LEU A 86 -2.75 6.10 -9.64
CA LEU A 86 -2.73 5.95 -8.19
C LEU A 86 -1.34 6.25 -7.62
N VAL A 87 -1.29 7.18 -6.67
CA VAL A 87 -0.07 7.65 -5.98
C VAL A 87 -0.07 7.21 -4.51
N PHE A 88 -1.25 7.17 -3.89
CA PHE A 88 -1.45 6.75 -2.51
C PHE A 88 -2.52 5.67 -2.41
N LEU A 89 -2.21 4.58 -1.72
CA LEU A 89 -3.16 3.56 -1.31
C LEU A 89 -3.04 3.30 0.19
N ASP A 90 -4.17 3.41 0.89
CA ASP A 90 -4.35 2.86 2.23
C ASP A 90 -5.48 1.82 2.21
N CYS A 91 -5.11 0.57 2.45
CA CYS A 91 -6.01 -0.56 2.60
C CYS A 91 -5.77 -1.31 3.92
N SER A 92 -5.20 -0.60 4.90
CA SER A 92 -4.89 -1.12 6.23
C SER A 92 -6.13 -1.61 6.98
N VAL A 93 -5.96 -2.55 7.91
CA VAL A 93 -7.03 -3.07 8.78
C VAL A 93 -8.20 -3.58 7.95
N ASN A 94 -7.93 -4.64 7.19
CA ASN A 94 -8.89 -5.33 6.33
C ASN A 94 -8.63 -6.85 6.39
N ARG A 95 -9.17 -7.63 5.45
CA ARG A 95 -9.01 -9.10 5.38
C ARG A 95 -8.43 -9.54 4.05
N LEU A 96 -7.55 -8.73 3.46
CA LEU A 96 -6.90 -9.01 2.19
C LEU A 96 -5.90 -10.16 2.36
N LYS A 97 -6.00 -11.18 1.50
CA LYS A 97 -5.02 -12.28 1.44
C LYS A 97 -3.99 -12.09 0.33
N GLU A 98 -4.36 -11.28 -0.65
CA GLU A 98 -3.57 -10.89 -1.81
C GLU A 98 -3.80 -9.42 -2.11
N LEU A 99 -2.78 -8.78 -2.66
CA LEU A 99 -2.83 -7.41 -3.13
C LEU A 99 -1.98 -7.30 -4.40
N ASP A 100 -2.65 -7.07 -5.54
CA ASP A 100 -1.98 -6.82 -6.82
C ASP A 100 -1.87 -5.31 -7.05
N ILE A 101 -0.65 -4.80 -6.97
CA ILE A 101 -0.30 -3.40 -7.27
C ILE A 101 0.47 -3.26 -8.59
N THR A 102 0.59 -4.33 -9.39
CA THR A 102 1.50 -4.34 -10.55
C THR A 102 1.07 -3.39 -11.67
N GLY A 103 -0.21 -3.00 -11.71
CA GLY A 103 -0.75 -1.99 -12.62
C GLY A 103 -0.55 -0.54 -12.15
N ASN A 104 -0.06 -0.31 -10.93
CA ASN A 104 -0.01 0.99 -10.26
C ASN A 104 1.43 1.55 -10.22
N GLY A 105 2.06 1.71 -11.39
CA GLY A 105 3.47 2.12 -11.49
C GLY A 105 3.79 3.52 -10.91
N ASN A 106 2.78 4.36 -10.72
CA ASN A 106 2.90 5.68 -10.10
C ASN A 106 2.76 5.66 -8.55
N LEU A 107 2.56 4.48 -7.95
CA LEU A 107 2.34 4.36 -6.52
C LEU A 107 3.60 4.77 -5.74
N GLU A 108 3.44 5.74 -4.85
CA GLU A 108 4.52 6.29 -4.02
C GLU A 108 4.40 5.85 -2.56
N GLN A 109 3.17 5.73 -2.07
CA GLN A 109 2.86 5.37 -0.69
C GLN A 109 1.86 4.23 -0.65
N LEU A 110 2.25 3.15 0.03
CA LEU A 110 1.42 1.98 0.24
C LEU A 110 1.29 1.70 1.74
N LYS A 111 0.05 1.67 2.23
CA LYS A 111 -0.31 1.16 3.55
C LYS A 111 -1.24 -0.03 3.39
N CYS A 112 -0.80 -1.17 3.91
CA CYS A 112 -1.51 -2.44 3.86
C CYS A 112 -1.33 -3.24 5.16
N LEU A 113 -1.05 -2.53 6.27
CA LEU A 113 -0.87 -3.14 7.58
C LEU A 113 -2.16 -3.80 8.08
N ASP A 114 -2.04 -4.76 9.00
CA ASP A 114 -3.16 -5.50 9.59
C ASP A 114 -4.09 -6.10 8.51
N ASN A 115 -3.54 -7.08 7.81
CA ASN A 115 -4.23 -7.88 6.80
C ASN A 115 -3.73 -9.34 6.89
N ASP A 116 -4.17 -10.20 5.97
CA ASP A 116 -3.77 -11.60 5.87
C ASP A 116 -2.79 -11.86 4.71
N LEU A 117 -2.03 -10.85 4.27
CA LEU A 117 -1.19 -10.96 3.07
C LEU A 117 -0.06 -11.98 3.29
N ILE A 118 0.03 -12.94 2.35
CA ILE A 118 1.12 -13.94 2.34
C ILE A 118 2.26 -13.56 1.39
N ARG A 119 1.99 -12.65 0.45
CA ARG A 119 2.93 -12.14 -0.55
C ARG A 119 2.60 -10.69 -0.87
N LEU A 120 3.64 -9.89 -1.07
CA LEU A 120 3.56 -8.54 -1.61
C LEU A 120 4.63 -8.39 -2.69
N GLU A 121 4.20 -8.08 -3.92
CA GLU A 121 5.09 -7.90 -5.06
C GLU A 121 5.17 -6.42 -5.44
N THR A 122 6.36 -5.83 -5.32
CA THR A 122 6.56 -4.38 -5.54
C THR A 122 7.42 -4.05 -6.76
N PHE A 123 7.73 -5.05 -7.58
CA PHE A 123 8.71 -4.93 -8.68
C PHE A 123 8.27 -3.96 -9.79
N ALA A 124 6.98 -3.69 -9.91
CA ALA A 124 6.41 -2.79 -10.91
C ALA A 124 6.15 -1.37 -10.37
N ASN A 125 6.58 -1.06 -9.14
CA ASN A 125 6.28 0.19 -8.45
C ASN A 125 7.57 0.95 -8.09
N PRO A 126 8.37 1.40 -9.08
CA PRO A 126 9.70 1.96 -8.86
C PRO A 126 9.71 3.26 -8.05
N LEU A 127 8.55 3.94 -7.96
CA LEU A 127 8.38 5.19 -7.23
C LEU A 127 8.00 5.02 -5.75
N LEU A 128 7.76 3.79 -5.27
CA LEU A 128 7.47 3.54 -3.86
C LEU A 128 8.58 4.13 -2.98
N ASN A 129 8.17 5.05 -2.11
CA ASN A 129 9.04 5.71 -1.15
C ASN A 129 8.64 5.41 0.31
N SER A 130 7.41 4.96 0.55
CA SER A 130 6.91 4.57 1.86
C SER A 130 6.06 3.31 1.76
N VAL A 131 6.39 2.29 2.55
CA VAL A 131 5.62 1.04 2.62
C VAL A 131 5.39 0.66 4.09
N GLU A 132 4.12 0.54 4.46
CA GLU A 132 3.65 -0.01 5.74
C GLU A 132 2.93 -1.33 5.43
N CYS A 133 3.53 -2.44 5.84
CA CYS A 133 3.03 -3.80 5.59
C CYS A 133 3.13 -4.70 6.84
N ASP A 134 3.16 -4.05 7.99
CA ASP A 134 3.19 -4.65 9.32
C ASP A 134 1.96 -5.52 9.57
N GLU A 135 2.02 -6.43 10.54
CA GLU A 135 0.87 -7.25 10.97
C GLU A 135 0.25 -8.01 9.79
N ASN A 136 1.08 -8.80 9.11
CA ASN A 136 0.69 -9.64 7.98
C ASN A 136 1.32 -11.04 8.11
N LYS A 137 1.26 -11.85 7.05
CA LYS A 137 1.81 -13.21 7.01
C LYS A 137 2.94 -13.35 5.99
N LEU A 138 3.63 -12.25 5.69
CA LEU A 138 4.66 -12.19 4.66
C LEU A 138 5.88 -13.01 5.07
N ARG A 139 6.36 -13.85 4.16
CA ARG A 139 7.58 -14.68 4.37
C ARG A 139 8.81 -14.13 3.67
N LYS A 140 8.60 -13.27 2.69
CA LYS A 140 9.64 -12.64 1.89
C LYS A 140 9.17 -11.24 1.46
N LEU A 141 10.10 -10.30 1.51
CA LEU A 141 9.99 -8.98 0.88
C LEU A 141 11.21 -8.78 -0.02
N ASP A 142 10.99 -8.14 -1.17
CA ASP A 142 12.03 -7.81 -2.13
C ASP A 142 11.79 -6.41 -2.66
N PHE A 143 12.60 -5.46 -2.19
CA PHE A 143 12.54 -4.06 -2.60
C PHE A 143 13.67 -3.67 -3.55
N SER A 144 14.32 -4.64 -4.21
CA SER A 144 15.44 -4.37 -5.12
C SER A 144 15.07 -3.49 -6.31
N ALA A 145 13.79 -3.49 -6.70
CA ALA A 145 13.22 -2.66 -7.76
C ALA A 145 12.65 -1.31 -7.27
N ASN A 146 12.79 -0.99 -5.97
CA ASN A 146 12.22 0.22 -5.36
C ASN A 146 13.35 1.16 -4.87
N PRO A 147 14.13 1.78 -5.79
CA PRO A 147 15.30 2.60 -5.43
C PRO A 147 14.94 3.88 -4.66
N CYS A 148 13.68 4.30 -4.73
CA CYS A 148 13.16 5.48 -4.03
C CYS A 148 12.72 5.20 -2.58
N LEU A 149 12.77 3.95 -2.10
CA LEU A 149 12.30 3.57 -0.77
C LEU A 149 13.05 4.33 0.34
N LYS A 150 12.29 5.02 1.20
CA LYS A 150 12.79 5.82 2.33
C LYS A 150 12.30 5.30 3.67
N TYR A 151 11.07 4.79 3.71
CA TYR A 151 10.43 4.32 4.93
C TYR A 151 9.85 2.93 4.70
N LEU A 152 10.21 2.00 5.59
CA LEU A 152 9.71 0.65 5.57
C LEU A 152 9.33 0.23 6.99
N TRP A 153 8.08 -0.15 7.16
CA TRP A 153 7.56 -0.84 8.33
C TRP A 153 7.04 -2.21 7.87
N CYS A 154 7.63 -3.26 8.42
CA CYS A 154 7.31 -4.66 8.13
C CYS A 154 7.36 -5.54 9.38
N ASP A 155 7.05 -4.95 10.52
CA ASP A 155 6.91 -5.59 11.82
C ASP A 155 5.84 -6.69 11.79
N ASP A 156 5.89 -7.61 12.75
CA ASP A 156 4.90 -8.68 12.94
C ASP A 156 4.54 -9.41 11.63
N ASN A 157 5.57 -10.04 11.07
CA ASN A 157 5.49 -10.85 9.87
C ASN A 157 6.31 -12.13 10.07
N ASN A 158 6.43 -12.96 9.02
CA ASN A 158 7.15 -14.22 9.06
C ASN A 158 8.47 -14.18 8.25
N LEU A 159 9.12 -13.01 8.15
CA LEU A 159 10.33 -12.84 7.36
C LEU A 159 11.51 -13.60 7.99
N ILE A 160 12.28 -14.32 7.18
CA ILE A 160 13.47 -15.07 7.64
C ILE A 160 14.78 -14.34 7.28
N LYS A 161 14.74 -13.58 6.19
CA LYS A 161 15.83 -12.76 5.67
C LYS A 161 15.25 -11.49 5.06
N LEU A 162 15.89 -10.36 5.31
CA LEU A 162 15.54 -9.08 4.70
C LEU A 162 16.82 -8.47 4.11
N ASN A 163 16.80 -8.21 2.80
CA ASN A 163 17.93 -7.62 2.09
C ASN A 163 17.54 -6.26 1.50
N LEU A 164 18.07 -5.20 2.08
CA LEU A 164 17.83 -3.81 1.70
C LEU A 164 19.10 -3.14 1.17
N SER A 165 20.11 -3.94 0.78
CA SER A 165 21.41 -3.44 0.31
C SER A 165 21.30 -2.50 -0.91
N LYS A 166 20.23 -2.63 -1.71
CA LYS A 166 19.96 -1.77 -2.87
C LYS A 166 19.17 -0.50 -2.52
N ASN A 167 18.56 -0.41 -1.35
CA ASN A 167 17.69 0.70 -0.93
C ASN A 167 18.49 1.83 -0.28
N LYS A 168 19.42 2.44 -1.03
CA LYS A 168 20.38 3.46 -0.55
C LYS A 168 19.74 4.74 0.02
N ASN A 169 18.45 4.96 -0.23
CA ASN A 169 17.70 6.10 0.26
C ASN A 169 16.92 5.82 1.56
N LEU A 170 17.05 4.61 2.13
CA LEU A 170 16.33 4.22 3.34
C LEU A 170 16.77 5.09 4.55
N VAL A 171 15.77 5.65 5.23
CA VAL A 171 15.92 6.58 6.36
C VAL A 171 15.37 5.96 7.65
N ARG A 172 14.24 5.26 7.56
CA ARG A 172 13.64 4.55 8.69
C ARG A 172 13.29 3.12 8.32
N LEU A 173 13.56 2.21 9.23
CA LEU A 173 13.27 0.79 9.10
C LEU A 173 12.76 0.23 10.41
N SER A 174 11.60 -0.41 10.36
CA SER A 174 11.09 -1.27 11.42
C SER A 174 10.82 -2.67 10.86
N CYS A 175 11.38 -3.68 11.50
CA CYS A 175 11.26 -5.09 11.12
C CYS A 175 11.32 -6.04 12.33
N GLU A 176 10.87 -5.55 13.49
CA GLU A 176 10.70 -6.29 14.73
C GLU A 176 9.64 -7.39 14.57
N TYR A 177 9.59 -8.30 15.54
CA TYR A 177 8.59 -9.39 15.59
C TYR A 177 8.55 -10.21 14.30
N ASN A 178 9.72 -10.49 13.74
CA ASN A 178 9.88 -11.38 12.60
C ASN A 178 10.69 -12.63 12.98
N ASN A 179 10.98 -13.49 12.01
CA ASN A 179 11.89 -14.63 12.18
C ASN A 179 13.28 -14.33 11.59
N LEU A 180 13.66 -13.05 11.54
CA LEU A 180 14.89 -12.59 10.90
C LEU A 180 16.10 -13.14 11.64
N LYS A 181 17.02 -13.74 10.89
CA LYS A 181 18.37 -14.07 11.40
C LYS A 181 19.41 -13.08 10.92
N ILE A 182 19.20 -12.54 9.72
CA ILE A 182 20.14 -11.66 9.04
C ILE A 182 19.37 -10.53 8.35
N LEU A 183 19.85 -9.31 8.58
CA LEU A 183 19.40 -8.09 7.93
C LEU A 183 20.56 -7.47 7.15
N PHE A 184 20.41 -7.30 5.84
CA PHE A 184 21.40 -6.61 5.00
C PHE A 184 20.99 -5.16 4.79
N LEU A 185 21.80 -4.22 5.26
CA LEU A 185 21.54 -2.79 5.14
C LEU A 185 22.26 -2.17 3.93
N PRO A 186 21.76 -1.05 3.39
CA PRO A 186 22.40 -0.33 2.29
C PRO A 186 23.72 0.33 2.71
N GLU A 187 24.62 0.50 1.73
CA GLU A 187 25.85 1.30 1.86
C GLU A 187 25.85 2.49 0.86
N PRO A 188 26.11 3.74 1.30
CA PRO A 188 26.28 4.13 2.70
C PRO A 188 24.98 4.00 3.50
N ASN A 189 25.07 3.56 4.75
CA ASN A 189 23.90 3.49 5.62
C ASN A 189 23.46 4.90 6.06
N ARG A 190 22.23 5.28 5.71
CA ARG A 190 21.59 6.58 6.05
C ARG A 190 20.42 6.45 7.04
N ILE A 191 20.22 5.25 7.59
CA ILE A 191 19.13 4.98 8.51
C ILE A 191 19.39 5.70 9.83
N ILE A 192 18.42 6.53 10.24
CA ILE A 192 18.46 7.28 11.50
C ILE A 192 17.59 6.65 12.59
N ASP A 193 16.69 5.76 12.19
CA ASP A 193 15.76 5.05 13.06
C ASP A 193 15.65 3.60 12.58
N LEU A 194 16.23 2.68 13.36
CA LEU A 194 16.29 1.26 13.06
C LEU A 194 15.71 0.49 14.26
N GLN A 195 14.59 -0.19 14.02
CA GLN A 195 13.93 -1.08 14.97
C GLN A 195 14.02 -2.52 14.39
N THR A 196 14.64 -3.41 15.16
CA THR A 196 14.87 -4.81 14.80
C THR A 196 15.06 -5.63 16.07
N ASP A 197 14.63 -6.90 16.06
CA ASP A 197 14.80 -7.77 17.22
C ASP A 197 16.28 -7.93 17.61
N GLU A 198 16.57 -8.04 18.92
CA GLU A 198 17.93 -8.06 19.47
C GLU A 198 18.82 -9.18 18.89
N ASN A 199 18.21 -10.27 18.42
CA ASN A 199 18.91 -11.45 17.91
C ASN A 199 19.28 -11.37 16.41
N VAL A 200 18.92 -10.29 15.72
CA VAL A 200 19.16 -10.15 14.28
C VAL A 200 20.61 -9.73 14.00
N LYS A 201 21.32 -10.54 13.21
CA LYS A 201 22.67 -10.17 12.75
C LYS A 201 22.58 -9.14 11.62
N ILE A 202 23.04 -7.92 11.88
CA ILE A 202 23.14 -6.87 10.87
C ILE A 202 24.41 -7.08 10.03
N MET A 203 24.23 -7.18 8.72
CA MET A 203 25.29 -7.30 7.72
C MET A 203 25.31 -6.05 6.84
N ARG A 204 26.51 -5.59 6.53
CA ARG A 204 26.77 -4.49 5.59
C ARG A 204 27.53 -5.08 4.43
N ILE A 205 26.93 -5.13 3.25
CA ILE A 205 27.63 -5.61 2.06
C ILE A 205 28.53 -4.46 1.59
N ILE A 206 29.83 -4.58 1.85
CA ILE A 206 30.83 -3.98 0.97
C ILE A 206 30.70 -4.81 -0.31
N ASP A 207 30.41 -4.18 -1.45
CA ASP A 207 30.24 -4.86 -2.73
C ASP A 207 31.20 -6.06 -2.86
N ASN A 208 30.62 -7.26 -3.01
CA ASN A 208 31.19 -8.58 -3.37
C ASN A 208 30.84 -9.69 -2.36
N GLU A 209 29.79 -10.46 -2.64
CA GLU A 209 29.94 -11.76 -3.32
C GLU A 209 28.55 -12.39 -3.54
N GLU A 210 28.30 -12.71 -4.80
CA GLU A 210 27.33 -13.72 -5.21
C GLU A 210 27.82 -15.06 -4.66
N GLU A 211 27.02 -15.71 -3.81
CA GLU A 211 26.92 -17.18 -3.67
C GLU A 211 25.63 -17.55 -2.92
#